data_AF-A0A5C6C2D6-F1
#
_entry.id   AF-A0A5C6C2D6-F1
#
_cell.length_a   1.000
_cell.length_b   1.000
_cell.length_c   1.000
_cell.angle_alpha   90.00
_cell.angle_beta   90.00
_cell.angle_gamma   90.00
#
_symmetry.space_group_name_H-M   'P 1'
#
loop_
_entity.id
_entity.type
_entity.pdbx_description
1 polymer ?
#
loop_
_entity_poly.entity_id
_entity_poly.type
_entity_poly.pdbx_seq_one_letter_code
_entity_poly.pdbx_strand_id
1 'polypeptide(L)'
;MEHLPSGSINPTGPVLNEPVGQDVGYLVQLCPYIEQQGIANHFDISLGTYDAANAPARKQTIATFICPSSPYAPNTEGTSGLTNYAGCYHHTEAPIDTNNTGLMFLNSHVRYGEITDGSSHTILIGEMLPQLDSLGWASGTRASLRNTGWFAGKSMTPGATDIAPYPRPRLAGSGPVLTASSEDRMADIEFVGGFDSYHAGGAQFCFADGSIRFLSLSVDPALYQKLGNRADGAMMGTEY
;
A
#
# COMPACT_ATOMS: atom_id res chain seq x y z
N MET A 1 -11.34 16.46 14.56
CA MET A 1 -12.38 15.44 14.26
C MET A 1 -11.63 14.16 13.93
N GLU A 2 -11.87 13.04 14.60
CA GLU A 2 -11.09 11.79 14.44
C GLU A 2 -11.27 11.19 13.03
N HIS A 3 -10.17 10.81 12.38
CA HIS A 3 -10.15 10.15 11.07
C HIS A 3 -8.85 9.35 10.89
N LEU A 4 -8.85 8.39 9.97
CA LEU A 4 -7.64 7.69 9.53
C LEU A 4 -6.71 8.64 8.76
N PRO A 5 -5.37 8.41 8.77
CA PRO A 5 -4.44 9.23 7.99
C PRO A 5 -4.75 9.16 6.49
N SER A 6 -4.35 10.20 5.76
CA SER A 6 -4.45 10.19 4.30
C SER A 6 -3.46 9.17 3.72
N GLY A 7 -3.85 8.43 2.68
CA GLY A 7 -2.91 7.55 1.97
C GLY A 7 -1.78 8.33 1.31
N SER A 8 -2.15 9.44 0.67
CA SER A 8 -1.23 10.41 0.08
C SER A 8 -1.74 11.83 0.33
N ILE A 9 -0.85 12.76 0.68
CA ILE A 9 -1.15 14.19 0.72
C ILE A 9 -0.51 14.81 -0.52
N ASN A 10 -1.36 15.30 -1.43
CA ASN A 10 -0.92 15.93 -2.67
C ASN A 10 -1.97 16.97 -3.14
N PRO A 11 -1.59 18.14 -3.68
CA PRO A 11 -2.56 19.14 -4.12
C PRO A 11 -3.42 18.70 -5.32
N THR A 12 -2.91 17.75 -6.12
CA THR A 12 -3.58 17.28 -7.35
C THR A 12 -3.58 15.75 -7.44
N GLY A 13 -4.58 15.22 -8.14
CA GLY A 13 -4.67 13.82 -8.52
C GLY A 13 -4.77 13.65 -10.04
N PRO A 14 -4.58 12.42 -10.56
CA PRO A 14 -4.14 11.25 -9.80
C PRO A 14 -2.67 11.37 -9.33
N VAL A 15 -2.29 10.65 -8.29
CA VAL A 15 -0.90 10.57 -7.82
C VAL A 15 -0.10 9.69 -8.77
N LEU A 16 1.04 10.21 -9.24
CA LEU A 16 1.95 9.52 -10.16
C LEU A 16 3.14 8.95 -9.39
N ASN A 17 3.67 7.81 -9.82
CA ASN A 17 4.88 7.25 -9.23
C ASN A 17 6.16 7.89 -9.79
N GLU A 18 6.35 9.17 -9.50
CA GLU A 18 7.53 9.93 -9.90
C GLU A 18 8.08 10.71 -8.69
N PRO A 19 9.40 10.98 -8.63
CA PRO A 19 10.01 11.71 -7.51
C PRO A 19 9.77 13.23 -7.61
N VAL A 20 8.56 13.66 -7.92
CA VAL A 20 8.18 15.07 -8.10
C VAL A 20 6.83 15.33 -7.44
N GLY A 21 6.72 16.45 -6.72
CA GLY A 21 5.47 16.85 -6.07
C GLY A 21 5.49 16.61 -4.57
N GLN A 22 4.30 16.65 -3.95
CA GLN A 22 4.19 16.56 -2.50
C GLN A 22 4.22 15.09 -2.06
N ASP A 23 3.32 14.26 -2.58
CA ASP A 23 3.25 12.81 -2.40
C ASP A 23 3.65 12.30 -1.01
N VAL A 24 3.15 12.96 0.04
CA VAL A 24 3.48 12.57 1.42
C VAL A 24 2.62 11.40 1.84
N GLY A 25 3.25 10.25 2.06
CA GLY A 25 2.58 8.99 2.40
C GLY A 25 2.09 8.93 3.85
N TYR A 26 1.16 8.02 4.11
CA TYR A 26 0.59 7.80 5.44
C TYR A 26 1.63 7.45 6.51
N LEU A 27 2.73 6.78 6.13
CA LEU A 27 3.79 6.41 7.07
C LEU A 27 4.50 7.62 7.70
N VAL A 28 4.61 8.74 6.96
CA VAL A 28 5.10 10.03 7.51
C VAL A 28 4.17 10.54 8.60
N GLN A 29 2.85 10.46 8.36
CA GLN A 29 1.83 10.89 9.32
C GLN A 29 1.81 10.02 10.58
N LEU A 30 2.27 8.77 10.49
CA LEU A 30 2.37 7.85 11.63
C LEU A 30 3.60 8.11 12.51
N CYS A 31 4.71 8.64 11.96
CA CYS A 31 5.98 8.83 12.68
C CYS A 31 5.87 9.47 14.08
N PRO A 32 5.05 10.54 14.30
CA PRO A 32 4.88 11.13 15.63
C PRO A 32 4.33 10.18 16.70
N TYR A 33 3.67 9.09 16.30
CA TYR A 33 2.94 8.18 17.19
C TYR A 33 3.66 6.85 17.44
N ILE A 34 4.77 6.59 16.73
CA ILE A 34 5.50 5.31 16.77
C ILE A 34 6.97 5.48 17.17
N GLU A 35 7.23 6.43 18.06
CA GLU A 35 8.58 6.74 18.58
C GLU A 35 9.58 7.19 17.50
N GLN A 36 9.09 7.69 16.35
CA GLN A 36 9.90 8.29 15.28
C GLN A 36 9.87 9.82 15.33
N GLN A 37 9.87 10.41 16.54
CA GLN A 37 9.78 11.87 16.72
C GLN A 37 10.94 12.62 16.06
N GLY A 38 12.15 12.03 16.06
CA GLY A 38 13.30 12.61 15.36
C GLY A 38 13.04 12.77 13.86
N ILE A 39 12.47 11.76 13.22
CA ILE A 39 12.09 11.81 11.80
C ILE A 39 10.96 12.83 11.60
N ALA A 40 9.93 12.79 12.43
CA ALA A 40 8.80 13.72 12.35
C ALA A 40 9.23 15.19 12.48
N ASN A 41 10.20 15.50 13.36
CA ASN A 41 10.72 16.85 13.53
C ASN A 41 11.58 17.35 12.35
N HIS A 42 12.13 16.42 11.57
CA HIS A 42 13.02 16.70 10.44
C HIS A 42 12.36 16.47 9.08
N PHE A 43 11.04 16.25 9.04
CA PHE A 43 10.28 16.07 7.82
C PHE A 43 9.20 17.15 7.72
N ASP A 44 9.36 18.08 6.79
CA ASP A 44 8.38 19.12 6.51
C ASP A 44 7.40 18.65 5.43
N ILE A 45 6.18 18.32 5.86
CA ILE A 45 5.10 17.87 4.97
C ILE A 45 4.75 18.92 3.90
N SER A 46 4.93 20.21 4.18
CA SER A 46 4.57 21.29 3.26
C SER A 46 5.50 21.41 2.05
N LEU A 47 6.75 20.94 2.20
CA LEU A 47 7.74 20.94 1.12
C LEU A 47 7.61 19.71 0.19
N GLY A 48 6.99 18.64 0.70
CA GLY A 48 6.82 17.39 -0.06
C GLY A 48 7.94 16.38 0.15
N THR A 49 7.68 15.14 -0.25
CA THR A 49 8.53 13.97 0.03
C THR A 49 9.93 14.07 -0.59
N TYR A 50 10.05 14.72 -1.75
CA TYR A 50 11.28 14.70 -2.54
C TYR A 50 12.13 15.96 -2.36
N ASP A 51 11.72 16.91 -1.51
CA ASP A 51 12.49 18.12 -1.23
C ASP A 51 13.84 17.78 -0.58
N ALA A 52 14.87 18.56 -0.91
CA ALA A 52 16.21 18.39 -0.38
C ALA A 52 16.26 18.49 1.16
N ALA A 53 15.38 19.28 1.77
CA ALA A 53 15.26 19.41 3.23
C ALA A 53 14.81 18.10 3.89
N ASN A 54 13.98 17.30 3.20
CA ASN A 54 13.44 16.03 3.71
C ASN A 54 14.33 14.82 3.38
N ALA A 55 15.33 14.98 2.50
CA ALA A 55 16.20 13.89 2.07
C ALA A 55 16.90 13.14 3.23
N PRO A 56 17.42 13.78 4.30
CA PRO A 56 18.04 13.07 5.41
C PRO A 56 17.06 12.18 6.18
N ALA A 57 15.82 12.64 6.37
CA ALA A 57 14.76 11.90 7.05
C ALA A 57 14.26 10.74 6.20
N ARG A 58 14.00 11.00 4.90
CA ARG A 58 13.54 9.99 3.93
C ARG A 58 14.53 8.82 3.78
N LYS A 59 15.84 9.08 3.84
CA LYS A 59 16.89 8.04 3.74
C LYS A 59 16.95 7.08 4.93
N GLN A 60 16.31 7.40 6.05
CA GLN A 60 16.34 6.53 7.22
C GLN A 60 15.59 5.22 6.96
N THR A 61 16.20 4.11 7.38
CA THR A 61 15.52 2.82 7.48
C THR A 61 14.84 2.73 8.84
N ILE A 62 13.51 2.64 8.85
CA ILE A 62 12.72 2.50 10.07
C ILE A 62 12.39 1.02 10.23
N ALA A 63 12.94 0.38 11.27
CA ALA A 63 12.78 -1.05 11.50
C ALA A 63 11.30 -1.50 11.55
N THR A 64 10.43 -0.68 12.15
CA THR A 64 8.98 -0.93 12.23
C THR A 64 8.29 -1.00 10.86
N PHE A 65 8.89 -0.43 9.81
CA PHE A 65 8.34 -0.43 8.45
C PHE A 65 8.86 -1.59 7.60
N ILE A 66 9.74 -2.44 8.16
CA ILE A 66 10.35 -3.57 7.47
C ILE A 66 9.79 -4.87 8.05
N CYS A 67 9.35 -5.76 7.17
CA CYS A 67 8.92 -7.10 7.57
C CYS A 67 10.17 -7.93 7.91
N PRO A 68 10.25 -8.57 9.11
CA PRO A 68 11.41 -9.38 9.48
C PRO A 68 11.68 -10.57 8.55
N SER A 69 10.68 -11.00 7.77
CA SER A 69 10.81 -12.07 6.78
C SER A 69 11.22 -11.58 5.40
N SER A 70 11.26 -10.26 5.17
CA SER A 70 11.82 -9.69 3.95
C SER A 70 13.34 -9.75 4.00
N PRO A 71 14.03 -10.16 2.92
CA PRO A 71 15.47 -9.97 2.80
C PRO A 71 15.78 -8.49 3.01
N TYR A 72 16.64 -8.20 3.97
CA TYR A 72 17.10 -6.83 4.21
C TYR A 72 17.96 -6.39 3.03
N ALA A 73 17.41 -5.53 2.19
CA ALA A 73 18.12 -4.91 1.09
C ALA A 73 17.92 -3.39 1.17
N PRO A 74 18.99 -2.59 1.01
CA PRO A 74 18.85 -1.14 0.91
C PRO A 74 18.25 -0.76 -0.45
N ASN A 75 17.70 0.44 -0.52
CA ASN A 75 17.33 1.06 -1.80
C ASN A 75 18.58 1.22 -2.68
N THR A 76 18.50 0.79 -3.95
CA THR A 76 19.64 0.82 -4.88
C THR A 76 20.07 2.23 -5.24
N GLU A 77 19.13 3.17 -5.27
CA GLU A 77 19.40 4.59 -5.52
C GLU A 77 19.95 5.32 -4.29
N GLY A 78 19.87 4.71 -3.11
CA GLY A 78 20.29 5.32 -1.84
C GLY A 78 19.52 6.60 -1.49
N THR A 79 18.29 6.76 -2.01
CA THR A 79 17.48 7.98 -1.85
C THR A 79 16.43 7.87 -0.76
N SER A 80 16.04 6.65 -0.36
CA SER A 80 15.01 6.42 0.66
C SER A 80 15.23 5.12 1.41
N GLY A 81 14.71 5.04 2.64
CA GLY A 81 14.40 3.75 3.26
C GLY A 81 13.22 3.08 2.55
N LEU A 82 13.23 1.75 2.50
CA LEU A 82 12.13 0.95 1.94
C LEU A 82 11.06 0.68 3.00
N THR A 83 9.91 0.16 2.57
CA THR A 83 8.86 -0.39 3.44
C THR A 83 8.30 -1.68 2.87
N ASN A 84 7.84 -2.56 3.76
CA ASN A 84 7.08 -3.76 3.41
C ASN A 84 5.59 -3.64 3.74
N TYR A 85 5.10 -2.46 4.10
CA TYR A 85 3.71 -2.27 4.50
C TYR A 85 3.05 -1.17 3.69
N ALA A 86 1.92 -1.50 3.07
CA ALA A 86 1.18 -0.57 2.23
C ALA A 86 -0.23 -0.34 2.78
N GLY A 87 -0.72 0.89 2.61
CA GLY A 87 -2.11 1.22 2.88
C GLY A 87 -3.04 0.76 1.75
N CYS A 88 -4.24 0.31 2.11
CA CYS A 88 -5.26 -0.08 1.14
C CYS A 88 -6.02 1.14 0.63
N TYR A 89 -5.73 1.55 -0.61
CA TYR A 89 -6.36 2.74 -1.20
C TYR A 89 -7.62 2.41 -2.00
N HIS A 90 -7.70 1.22 -2.60
CA HIS A 90 -8.82 0.84 -3.46
C HIS A 90 -9.04 -0.68 -3.54
N HIS A 91 -10.23 -1.08 -3.97
CA HIS A 91 -10.60 -2.48 -4.08
C HIS A 91 -10.08 -3.16 -5.37
N THR A 92 -9.81 -2.37 -6.41
CA THR A 92 -9.29 -2.83 -7.72
C THR A 92 -8.19 -1.89 -8.24
N GLU A 93 -7.51 -2.27 -9.32
CA GLU A 93 -6.47 -1.42 -9.93
C GLU A 93 -7.09 -0.16 -10.53
N ALA A 94 -6.66 0.99 -10.03
CA ALA A 94 -7.00 2.32 -10.52
C ALA A 94 -5.90 3.31 -10.09
N PRO A 95 -5.78 4.47 -10.75
CA PRO A 95 -4.95 5.55 -10.24
C PRO A 95 -5.36 5.96 -8.81
N ILE A 96 -4.39 6.42 -8.01
CA ILE A 96 -4.65 6.91 -6.65
C ILE A 96 -5.27 8.31 -6.76
N ASP A 97 -6.53 8.44 -6.39
CA ASP A 97 -7.32 9.65 -6.52
C ASP A 97 -8.34 9.77 -5.36
N THR A 98 -9.00 10.92 -5.29
CA THR A 98 -9.94 11.34 -4.25
C THR A 98 -11.23 10.53 -4.19
N ASN A 99 -11.56 9.78 -5.25
CA ASN A 99 -12.78 8.99 -5.36
C ASN A 99 -12.59 7.50 -5.03
N ASN A 100 -11.40 7.08 -4.59
CA ASN A 100 -11.17 5.66 -4.30
C ASN A 100 -11.95 5.17 -3.05
N THR A 101 -12.19 3.87 -3.04
CA THR A 101 -13.09 3.19 -2.09
C THR A 101 -12.42 2.54 -0.88
N GLY A 102 -11.08 2.51 -0.84
CA GLY A 102 -10.34 1.99 0.32
C GLY A 102 -10.34 2.97 1.49
N LEU A 103 -9.41 2.78 2.41
CA LEU A 103 -9.28 3.57 3.63
C LEU A 103 -8.17 4.63 3.57
N MET A 104 -7.15 4.41 2.73
CA MET A 104 -5.99 5.29 2.60
C MET A 104 -5.75 5.66 1.15
N PHE A 105 -6.42 6.72 0.68
CA PHE A 105 -6.31 7.22 -0.70
C PHE A 105 -5.90 8.71 -0.71
N LEU A 106 -5.92 9.36 -1.88
CA LEU A 106 -5.50 10.75 -2.01
C LEU A 106 -6.39 11.68 -1.16
N ASN A 107 -5.75 12.43 -0.26
CA ASN A 107 -6.37 13.39 0.66
C ASN A 107 -7.56 12.83 1.44
N SER A 108 -7.51 11.54 1.79
CA SER A 108 -8.60 10.86 2.48
C SER A 108 -8.69 11.27 3.95
N HIS A 109 -9.91 11.46 4.44
CA HIS A 109 -10.23 11.71 5.85
C HIS A 109 -11.34 10.76 6.34
N VAL A 110 -11.16 9.45 6.11
CA VAL A 110 -12.18 8.44 6.43
C VAL A 110 -12.37 8.32 7.94
N ARG A 111 -13.61 8.49 8.40
CA ARG A 111 -14.01 8.26 9.79
C ARG A 111 -14.37 6.80 10.01
N TYR A 112 -14.23 6.36 11.26
CA TYR A 112 -14.63 5.00 11.62
C TYR A 112 -16.10 4.68 11.31
N GLY A 113 -16.99 5.67 11.45
CA GLY A 113 -18.42 5.54 11.09
C GLY A 113 -18.71 5.46 9.58
N GLU A 114 -17.74 5.75 8.72
CA GLU A 114 -17.86 5.63 7.26
C GLU A 114 -17.44 4.24 6.74
N ILE A 115 -17.00 3.34 7.63
CA ILE A 115 -16.62 1.96 7.31
C ILE A 115 -17.87 1.08 7.46
N THR A 116 -18.85 1.29 6.59
CA THR A 116 -20.16 0.65 6.69
C THR A 116 -20.13 -0.85 6.41
N ASP A 117 -19.09 -1.35 5.75
CA ASP A 117 -18.89 -2.80 5.51
C ASP A 117 -18.34 -3.53 6.74
N GLY A 118 -18.07 -2.78 7.81
CA GLY A 118 -17.56 -3.28 9.08
C GLY A 118 -16.04 -3.17 9.16
N SER A 119 -15.56 -2.55 10.23
CA SER A 119 -14.12 -2.33 10.46
C SER A 119 -13.31 -3.63 10.57
N SER A 120 -13.94 -4.73 10.98
CA SER A 120 -13.34 -6.07 11.05
C SER A 120 -13.32 -6.81 9.71
N HIS A 121 -13.86 -6.19 8.65
CA HIS A 121 -13.96 -6.73 7.30
C HIS A 121 -13.35 -5.80 6.23
N THR A 122 -12.78 -4.66 6.62
CA THR A 122 -12.08 -3.76 5.70
C THR A 122 -10.59 -3.74 6.01
N ILE A 123 -9.78 -4.07 5.00
CA ILE A 123 -8.32 -4.03 5.08
C ILE A 123 -7.87 -2.56 5.19
N LEU A 124 -7.03 -2.30 6.18
CA LEU A 124 -6.37 -1.03 6.38
C LEU A 124 -4.95 -1.05 5.81
N ILE A 125 -4.12 -1.97 6.30
CA ILE A 125 -2.72 -2.14 5.88
C ILE A 125 -2.49 -3.60 5.51
N GLY A 126 -1.65 -3.85 4.52
CA GLY A 126 -1.17 -5.18 4.18
C GLY A 126 0.30 -5.18 3.82
N GLU A 127 0.89 -6.37 3.78
CA GLU A 127 2.27 -6.53 3.34
C GLU A 127 2.44 -6.31 1.84
N MET A 128 3.59 -5.74 1.49
CA MET A 128 4.00 -5.53 0.11
C MET A 128 5.51 -5.79 -0.05
N LEU A 129 5.94 -6.10 -1.27
CA LEU A 129 7.35 -6.24 -1.61
C LEU A 129 7.84 -5.02 -2.40
N PRO A 130 8.76 -4.21 -1.84
CA PRO A 130 9.25 -3.03 -2.54
C PRO A 130 10.18 -3.44 -3.67
N GLN A 131 10.13 -2.69 -4.76
CA GLN A 131 11.24 -2.70 -5.71
C GLN A 131 12.44 -2.02 -5.06
N LEU A 132 13.66 -2.45 -5.43
CA LEU A 132 14.87 -1.90 -4.81
C LEU A 132 15.10 -0.44 -5.19
N ASP A 133 14.56 0.03 -6.31
CA ASP A 133 14.55 1.41 -6.79
C ASP A 133 13.31 2.21 -6.33
N SER A 134 12.48 1.65 -5.44
CA SER A 134 11.26 2.28 -4.93
C SER A 134 11.51 3.69 -4.36
N LEU A 135 10.50 4.58 -4.51
CA LEU A 135 10.50 5.91 -3.90
C LEU A 135 10.46 5.87 -2.36
N GLY A 136 10.16 4.69 -1.78
CA GLY A 136 10.36 4.36 -0.38
C GLY A 136 9.25 4.80 0.58
N TRP A 137 9.47 4.56 1.88
CA TRP A 137 8.42 4.59 2.90
C TRP A 137 7.67 5.93 3.01
N ALA A 138 8.34 7.04 2.74
CA ALA A 138 7.75 8.37 2.87
C ALA A 138 6.80 8.73 1.70
N SER A 139 6.88 8.00 0.59
CA SER A 139 6.22 8.33 -0.68
C SER A 139 4.81 7.74 -0.74
N GLY A 140 3.79 8.59 -0.83
CA GLY A 140 2.36 8.27 -0.96
C GLY A 140 1.95 7.78 -2.36
N THR A 141 2.80 7.03 -3.03
CA THR A 141 2.61 6.47 -4.38
C THR A 141 2.46 4.95 -4.30
N ARG A 142 2.74 4.21 -5.38
CA ARG A 142 3.00 2.76 -5.30
C ARG A 142 4.18 2.39 -4.38
N ALA A 143 4.91 3.33 -3.81
CA ALA A 143 5.91 3.00 -2.81
C ALA A 143 5.31 2.60 -1.45
N SER A 144 4.07 3.04 -1.14
CA SER A 144 3.43 2.76 0.15
C SER A 144 1.92 2.50 0.09
N LEU A 145 1.31 2.45 -1.10
CA LEU A 145 -0.13 2.15 -1.26
C LEU A 145 -0.36 0.96 -2.20
N ARG A 146 -1.41 0.17 -1.95
CA ARG A 146 -1.80 -1.01 -2.74
C ARG A 146 -3.31 -1.17 -2.82
N ASN A 147 -3.78 -1.86 -3.86
CA ASN A 147 -5.18 -2.25 -4.01
C ASN A 147 -5.38 -3.76 -3.81
N THR A 148 -6.63 -4.18 -3.64
CA THR A 148 -7.00 -5.61 -3.53
C THR A 148 -7.41 -6.23 -4.88
N GLY A 149 -7.08 -5.58 -6.00
CA GLY A 149 -7.33 -6.13 -7.34
C GLY A 149 -6.45 -7.32 -7.67
N TRP A 150 -5.31 -7.46 -6.97
CA TRP A 150 -4.33 -8.52 -7.14
C TRP A 150 -3.69 -8.92 -5.81
N PHE A 151 -3.37 -10.21 -5.62
CA PHE A 151 -2.65 -10.71 -4.45
C PHE A 151 -1.63 -11.78 -4.86
N ALA A 152 -0.35 -11.43 -4.80
CA ALA A 152 0.78 -12.31 -5.09
C ALA A 152 1.49 -12.79 -3.82
N GLY A 153 2.35 -13.80 -3.97
CA GLY A 153 3.33 -14.19 -2.97
C GLY A 153 4.64 -14.55 -3.66
N LYS A 154 5.78 -14.19 -3.05
CA LYS A 154 7.10 -14.71 -3.45
C LYS A 154 7.50 -15.85 -2.54
N SER A 155 7.78 -17.02 -3.12
CA SER A 155 8.44 -18.11 -2.41
C SER A 155 9.94 -17.79 -2.23
N MET A 156 10.44 -17.79 -0.98
CA MET A 156 11.87 -17.65 -0.65
C MET A 156 12.70 -18.89 -1.03
N THR A 157 12.55 -19.42 -2.25
CA THR A 157 13.42 -20.49 -2.75
C THR A 157 14.79 -19.87 -3.12
N PRO A 158 15.91 -20.24 -2.47
CA PRO A 158 17.22 -19.70 -2.82
C PRO A 158 17.54 -20.01 -4.29
N GLY A 159 17.82 -18.97 -5.09
CA GLY A 159 18.08 -19.09 -6.53
C GLY A 159 16.86 -18.95 -7.44
N ALA A 160 15.66 -18.67 -6.90
CA ALA A 160 14.52 -18.27 -7.72
C ALA A 160 14.73 -16.85 -8.26
N THR A 161 15.19 -16.73 -9.50
CA THR A 161 15.14 -15.48 -10.30
C THR A 161 13.72 -15.18 -10.77
N ASP A 162 12.83 -16.16 -10.67
CA ASP A 162 11.47 -16.04 -11.14
C ASP A 162 10.58 -15.53 -10.01
N ILE A 163 10.15 -14.27 -10.17
CA ILE A 163 8.77 -13.92 -9.84
C ILE A 163 7.95 -14.98 -10.58
N ALA A 164 7.53 -16.05 -9.92
CA ALA A 164 6.44 -16.83 -10.46
C ALA A 164 5.22 -15.95 -10.19
N PRO A 165 4.68 -15.19 -11.18
CA PRO A 165 3.33 -14.68 -11.01
C PRO A 165 2.49 -15.94 -10.82
N TYR A 166 2.09 -16.26 -9.60
CA TYR A 166 1.00 -17.21 -9.45
C TYR A 166 -0.15 -16.58 -10.25
N PRO A 167 -0.51 -17.16 -11.41
CA PRO A 167 -1.44 -16.51 -12.31
C PRO A 167 -2.81 -16.77 -11.69
N ARG A 168 -3.24 -15.93 -10.76
CA ARG A 168 -4.64 -15.97 -10.37
C ARG A 168 -5.44 -15.48 -11.57
N PRO A 169 -6.47 -16.22 -11.99
CA PRO A 169 -7.47 -15.69 -12.89
C PRO A 169 -8.03 -14.42 -12.27
N ARG A 170 -7.87 -13.28 -12.95
CA ARG A 170 -8.52 -12.03 -12.58
C ARG A 170 -10.03 -12.26 -12.53
N LEU A 171 -10.71 -11.68 -11.53
CA LEU A 171 -12.14 -11.51 -11.60
C LEU A 171 -12.52 -10.52 -12.69
N ALA A 172 -13.54 -10.86 -13.47
CA ALA A 172 -14.18 -9.92 -14.37
C ALA A 172 -14.60 -8.66 -13.59
N GLY A 173 -14.14 -7.49 -14.04
CA GLY A 173 -14.37 -6.19 -13.36
C GLY A 173 -13.15 -5.61 -12.63
N SER A 174 -12.03 -6.34 -12.55
CA SER A 174 -10.77 -5.82 -11.99
C SER A 174 -10.04 -4.89 -12.98
N GLY A 175 -10.54 -3.67 -13.18
CA GLY A 175 -9.87 -2.62 -13.99
C GLY A 175 -9.58 -3.02 -15.46
N PRO A 176 -8.84 -2.21 -16.23
CA PRO A 176 -8.51 -2.54 -17.61
C PRO A 176 -7.77 -3.89 -17.69
N VAL A 177 -8.10 -4.66 -18.74
CA VAL A 177 -7.43 -5.94 -19.07
C VAL A 177 -5.94 -5.63 -19.29
N LEU A 178 -5.08 -6.01 -18.34
CA LEU A 178 -3.65 -5.84 -18.51
C LEU A 178 -3.09 -6.96 -19.40
N THR A 179 -3.32 -6.87 -20.70
CA THR A 179 -2.58 -7.63 -21.73
C THR A 179 -1.09 -7.25 -21.78
N ALA A 180 -0.74 -6.17 -21.07
CA ALA A 180 0.60 -5.63 -20.96
C ALA A 180 1.48 -6.50 -20.05
N SER A 181 2.76 -6.63 -20.40
CA SER A 181 3.77 -7.35 -19.62
C SER A 181 3.96 -6.72 -18.22
N SER A 182 4.66 -7.40 -17.31
CA SER A 182 5.03 -6.80 -16.02
C SER A 182 5.85 -5.51 -16.21
N GLU A 183 6.69 -5.46 -17.23
CA GLU A 183 7.50 -4.28 -17.56
C GLU A 183 6.62 -3.12 -18.00
N ASP A 184 5.67 -3.36 -18.91
CA ASP A 184 4.74 -2.33 -19.39
C ASP A 184 3.91 -1.75 -18.24
N ARG A 185 3.47 -2.58 -17.28
CA ARG A 185 2.73 -2.12 -16.10
C ARG A 185 3.58 -1.26 -15.17
N MET A 186 4.86 -1.57 -15.05
CA MET A 186 5.76 -0.79 -14.22
C MET A 186 6.16 0.53 -14.88
N ALA A 187 6.16 0.56 -16.22
CA ALA A 187 6.37 1.77 -17.01
C ALA A 187 5.18 2.75 -16.98
N ASP A 188 3.95 2.25 -16.82
CA ASP A 188 2.79 3.09 -16.53
C ASP A 188 2.94 3.70 -15.14
N ILE A 189 3.12 5.02 -15.05
CA ILE A 189 3.36 5.74 -13.79
C ILE A 189 2.12 5.86 -12.89
N GLU A 190 0.91 5.60 -13.40
CA GLU A 190 -0.33 5.58 -12.61
C GLU A 190 -0.62 4.21 -11.99
N PHE A 191 0.02 3.16 -12.48
CA PHE A 191 -0.13 1.81 -11.94
C PHE A 191 0.35 1.75 -10.48
N VAL A 192 -0.35 1.01 -9.64
CA VAL A 192 -0.04 0.88 -8.20
C VAL A 192 0.27 -0.56 -7.83
N GLY A 193 -0.56 -1.49 -8.30
CA GLY A 193 -0.44 -2.90 -8.00
C GLY A 193 -1.04 -3.33 -6.66
N GLY A 194 -0.99 -4.64 -6.43
CA GLY A 194 -1.57 -5.30 -5.28
C GLY A 194 -0.56 -5.76 -4.21
N PHE A 195 -1.09 -6.29 -3.11
CA PHE A 195 -0.30 -6.75 -1.98
C PHE A 195 0.52 -8.01 -2.32
N ASP A 196 1.64 -8.18 -1.62
CA ASP A 196 2.60 -9.26 -1.84
C ASP A 196 3.45 -9.50 -0.58
N SER A 197 3.96 -10.72 -0.37
CA SER A 197 4.75 -11.06 0.81
C SER A 197 5.75 -12.18 0.54
N TYR A 198 6.78 -12.24 1.39
CA TYR A 198 7.74 -13.36 1.47
C TYR A 198 7.24 -14.50 2.35
N HIS A 199 6.12 -14.33 3.04
CA HIS A 199 5.53 -15.41 3.82
C HIS A 199 4.97 -16.51 2.90
N ALA A 200 5.23 -17.76 3.27
CA ALA A 200 4.77 -18.91 2.51
C ALA A 200 3.23 -18.97 2.54
N GLY A 201 2.62 -18.96 1.35
CA GLY A 201 1.19 -19.23 1.18
C GLY A 201 0.24 -18.09 1.54
N GLY A 202 0.72 -16.87 1.82
CA GLY A 202 -0.13 -15.72 2.16
C GLY A 202 0.66 -14.51 2.65
N ALA A 203 -0.05 -13.57 3.27
CA ALA A 203 0.50 -12.34 3.80
C ALA A 203 -0.29 -11.89 5.04
N GLN A 204 0.33 -11.05 5.86
CA GLN A 204 -0.33 -10.44 7.01
C GLN A 204 -1.07 -9.17 6.60
N PHE A 205 -2.28 -8.99 7.15
CA PHE A 205 -3.11 -7.82 6.95
C PHE A 205 -3.63 -7.30 8.28
N CYS A 206 -3.61 -5.98 8.44
CA CYS A 206 -4.27 -5.24 9.50
C CYS A 206 -5.62 -4.74 9.00
N PHE A 207 -6.69 -5.03 9.73
CA PHE A 207 -8.04 -4.55 9.47
C PHE A 207 -8.28 -3.23 10.20
N ALA A 208 -9.33 -2.50 9.81
CA ALA A 208 -9.62 -1.19 10.38
C ALA A 208 -9.97 -1.21 11.88
N ASP A 209 -10.36 -2.37 12.42
CA ASP A 209 -10.53 -2.60 13.86
C ASP A 209 -9.21 -2.88 14.61
N GLY A 210 -8.07 -2.89 13.91
CA GLY A 210 -6.75 -3.19 14.44
C GLY A 210 -6.44 -4.70 14.55
N SER A 211 -7.37 -5.57 14.16
CA SER A 211 -7.11 -7.01 14.14
C SER A 211 -6.13 -7.38 13.03
N ILE A 212 -5.19 -8.27 13.34
CA ILE A 212 -4.23 -8.80 12.39
C ILE A 212 -4.66 -10.19 11.95
N ARG A 213 -4.71 -10.43 10.64
CA ARG A 213 -5.07 -11.74 10.08
C ARG A 213 -4.12 -12.11 8.94
N PHE A 214 -3.75 -13.38 8.92
CA PHE A 214 -3.07 -13.97 7.77
C PHE A 214 -4.09 -14.32 6.70
N LEU A 215 -3.97 -13.71 5.52
CA LEU A 215 -4.79 -14.07 4.36
C LEU A 215 -4.00 -14.99 3.45
N SER A 216 -4.56 -16.18 3.21
CA SER A 216 -3.96 -17.16 2.32
C SER A 216 -4.01 -16.70 0.87
N LEU A 217 -3.01 -17.11 0.07
CA LEU A 217 -3.05 -16.99 -1.38
C LEU A 217 -4.18 -17.80 -2.03
N SER A 218 -4.87 -18.66 -1.28
CA SER A 218 -6.07 -19.38 -1.75
C SER A 218 -7.37 -18.64 -1.44
N VAL A 219 -7.33 -17.43 -0.88
CA VAL A 219 -8.53 -16.61 -0.64
C VAL A 219 -9.32 -16.42 -1.93
N ASP A 220 -10.65 -16.54 -1.83
CA ASP A 220 -11.54 -16.25 -2.95
C ASP A 220 -11.27 -14.82 -3.45
N PRO A 221 -10.95 -14.62 -4.74
CA PRO A 221 -10.56 -13.30 -5.22
C PRO A 221 -11.68 -12.26 -5.08
N ALA A 222 -12.97 -12.67 -5.04
CA ALA A 222 -14.10 -11.73 -4.99
C ALA A 222 -14.29 -11.27 -3.56
N LEU A 223 -14.18 -12.19 -2.60
CA LEU A 223 -14.04 -11.85 -1.20
C LEU A 223 -12.86 -10.90 -0.98
N TYR A 224 -11.68 -11.22 -1.51
CA TYR A 224 -10.50 -10.38 -1.32
C TYR A 224 -10.67 -8.95 -1.82
N GLN A 225 -11.29 -8.76 -2.99
CA GLN A 225 -11.62 -7.43 -3.50
C GLN A 225 -12.61 -6.70 -2.58
N LYS A 226 -13.66 -7.37 -2.10
CA LYS A 226 -14.63 -6.76 -1.16
C LYS A 226 -13.95 -6.28 0.12
N LEU A 227 -12.94 -7.00 0.62
CA LEU A 227 -12.17 -6.56 1.80
C LEU A 227 -11.42 -5.24 1.58
N GLY A 228 -11.15 -4.83 0.33
CA GLY A 228 -10.53 -3.53 0.00
C GLY A 228 -11.53 -2.39 -0.22
N ASN A 229 -12.84 -2.63 -0.02
CA ASN A 229 -13.88 -1.63 -0.05
C ASN A 229 -14.39 -1.35 1.37
N ARG A 230 -14.65 -0.08 1.67
CA ARG A 230 -15.15 0.34 2.98
C ARG A 230 -16.69 0.37 3.08
N ALA A 231 -17.40 0.49 1.94
CA ALA A 231 -18.81 0.87 1.95
C ALA A 231 -19.61 0.45 0.70
N ASP A 232 -19.38 -0.73 0.13
CA ASP A 232 -20.24 -1.27 -0.95
C ASP A 232 -21.39 -2.16 -0.48
N GLY A 233 -21.48 -2.43 0.82
CA GLY A 233 -22.48 -3.26 1.45
C GLY A 233 -22.26 -4.76 1.24
N ALA A 234 -21.21 -5.18 0.52
CA ALA A 234 -21.02 -6.59 0.16
C ALA A 234 -20.61 -7.46 1.35
N MET A 235 -20.21 -6.85 2.48
CA MET A 235 -19.88 -7.52 3.74
C MET A 235 -20.99 -7.43 4.79
N MET A 236 -22.10 -6.72 4.50
CA MET A 236 -23.20 -6.47 5.45
C MET A 236 -24.19 -7.64 5.60
N GLY A 237 -23.96 -8.78 4.96
CA GLY A 237 -24.90 -9.90 4.98
C GLY A 237 -24.32 -11.25 4.55
N THR A 238 -23.75 -11.99 5.50
CA THR A 238 -24.11 -13.41 5.65
C THR A 238 -25.01 -13.49 6.87
N GLU A 239 -26.33 -13.44 6.67
CA GLU A 239 -27.28 -13.61 7.76
C GLU A 239 -27.09 -15.00 8.41
N TYR A 240 -27.23 -15.04 9.74
CA TYR A 240 -27.11 -16.23 10.58
C TYR A 240 -28.35 -17.14 10.47
#